data_AF-A0A351UV83-F1
#
_entry.id   AF-A0A351UV83-F1
#
_cell.length_a   1.000
_cell.length_b   1.000
_cell.length_c   1.000
_cell.angle_alpha   90.00
_cell.angle_beta   90.00
_cell.angle_gamma   90.00
#
_symmetry.space_group_name_H-M   'P 1'
#
loop_
_entity.id
_entity.type
_entity.pdbx_description
1 polymer ?
#
loop_
_entity_poly.entity_id
_entity_poly.type
_entity_poly.pdbx_seq_one_letter_code
_entity_poly.pdbx_strand_id
1 'polypeptide(L)'
;MYVLLFLTVVAILLIAGWFLMKKLDCFLEENHPEQESESQFGENTLRIGLSNPFVSDNVADILERYSQIYTDISARIFYGNEKDLIKEFAVHKLDVVFLPENMDLPIDMCYNVKKVFMSYTPVMMKYGGLPIEPIVDGTVVQKILYRKEPKASSANRFVECIQEEAAVSRL
;
A
#
# COMPACT_ATOMS: atom_id res chain seq x y z
N MET A 1 54.50 25.39 12.47
CA MET A 1 53.80 25.25 11.17
C MET A 1 52.94 23.99 11.12
N TYR A 2 53.48 22.79 11.35
CA TYR A 2 52.71 21.52 11.31
C TYR A 2 51.54 21.41 12.30
N VAL A 3 51.70 21.94 13.53
CA VAL A 3 50.64 21.95 14.54
C VAL A 3 49.44 22.79 14.12
N LEU A 4 49.69 23.95 13.50
CA LEU A 4 48.63 24.84 12.99
C LEU A 4 47.89 24.20 11.81
N LEU A 5 48.62 23.53 10.91
CA LEU A 5 48.05 22.79 9.79
C LEU A 5 47.16 21.64 10.29
N PHE A 6 47.64 20.86 11.27
CA PHE A 6 46.87 19.78 11.88
C PHE A 6 45.58 20.28 12.53
N LEU A 7 45.65 21.37 13.30
CA LEU A 7 44.48 21.98 13.94
C LEU A 7 43.43 22.43 12.91
N THR A 8 43.90 22.95 11.77
CA THR A 8 43.04 23.41 10.68
C THR A 8 42.30 22.24 10.02
N VAL A 9 43.00 21.13 9.75
CA VAL A 9 42.39 19.92 9.17
C VAL A 9 41.36 19.31 10.13
N VAL A 10 41.68 19.23 11.42
CA VAL A 10 40.75 18.73 12.44
C VAL A 10 39.50 19.62 12.52
N ALA A 11 39.65 20.95 12.47
CA ALA A 11 38.51 21.86 12.47
C ALA A 11 37.59 21.66 11.25
N ILE A 12 38.15 21.46 10.06
CA ILE A 12 37.37 21.21 8.83
C ILE A 12 36.59 19.90 8.96
N LEU A 13 37.22 18.82 9.45
CA LEU A 13 36.55 17.53 9.65
C LEU A 13 35.41 17.61 10.66
N LEU A 14 35.57 18.39 11.74
CA LEU A 14 34.50 18.59 12.72
C LEU A 14 33.32 19.35 12.13
N ILE A 15 33.56 20.42 11.37
CA ILE A 15 32.49 21.20 10.72
C ILE A 15 31.75 20.34 9.68
N ALA A 16 32.50 19.58 8.88
CA ALA A 16 31.91 18.67 7.89
C ALA A 16 31.09 17.55 8.56
N GLY A 17 31.60 16.96 9.64
CA GLY A 17 30.89 15.95 10.42
C GLY A 17 29.60 16.48 11.03
N TRP A 18 29.65 17.68 11.62
CA TRP A 18 28.46 18.34 12.16
C TRP A 18 27.42 18.67 11.09
N PHE A 19 27.86 19.14 9.93
CA PHE A 19 26.97 19.40 8.79
C PHE A 19 26.29 18.13 8.28
N LEU A 20 27.04 17.02 8.17
CA LEU A 20 26.51 15.71 7.79
C LEU A 20 25.50 15.19 8.82
N MET A 21 25.80 15.30 10.12
CA MET A 21 24.85 14.91 11.19
C MET A 21 23.58 15.74 11.13
N LYS A 22 23.66 17.06 10.94
CA LYS A 22 22.47 17.91 10.81
C LYS A 22 21.60 17.55 9.62
N LYS A 23 22.22 17.24 8.47
CA LYS A 23 21.48 16.82 7.28
C LYS A 23 20.89 15.41 7.45
N LEU A 24 21.59 14.52 8.15
CA LEU A 24 21.11 13.18 8.47
C LEU A 24 19.94 13.22 9.45
N ASP A 25 20.00 14.07 10.49
CA ASP A 25 18.89 14.26 11.44
C ASP A 25 17.67 14.84 10.73
N CYS A 26 17.82 15.89 9.91
CA CYS A 26 16.70 16.41 9.11
C CYS A 26 16.14 15.35 8.16
N PHE A 27 16.99 14.54 7.54
CA PHE A 27 16.53 13.44 6.69
C PHE A 27 15.80 12.37 7.52
N LEU A 28 16.30 12.00 8.70
CA LEU A 28 15.66 11.03 9.58
C LEU A 28 14.35 11.55 10.17
N GLU A 29 14.22 12.85 10.38
CA GLU A 29 13.01 13.51 10.89
C GLU A 29 11.94 13.65 9.78
N GLU A 30 12.34 14.04 8.56
CA GLU A 30 11.45 14.04 7.38
C GLU A 30 11.06 12.62 6.90
N ASN A 31 11.88 11.62 7.24
CA ASN A 31 11.61 10.20 6.98
C ASN A 31 11.11 9.45 8.22
N HIS A 32 10.96 10.13 9.36
CA HIS A 32 10.31 9.52 10.50
C HIS A 32 8.87 9.32 10.06
N PRO A 33 8.36 8.09 9.97
CA PRO A 33 6.97 7.90 9.62
C PRO A 33 6.18 8.64 10.68
N GLU A 34 5.51 9.73 10.29
CA GLU A 34 4.35 10.20 11.02
C GLU A 34 3.44 8.99 11.08
N GLN A 35 3.47 8.32 12.22
CA GLN A 35 2.56 7.25 12.53
C GLN A 35 1.23 7.98 12.68
N GLU A 36 0.53 8.12 11.54
CA GLU A 36 -0.79 8.72 11.49
C GLU A 36 -1.62 8.01 12.54
N SER A 37 -1.91 8.78 13.58
CA SER A 37 -2.71 8.40 14.72
C SER A 37 -3.93 7.60 14.27
N GLU A 38 -4.11 6.42 14.86
CA GLU A 38 -5.23 5.49 14.65
C GLU A 38 -6.64 6.08 14.95
N SER A 39 -6.77 7.40 15.13
CA SER A 39 -7.95 8.07 15.70
C SER A 39 -8.73 8.99 14.75
N GLN A 40 -8.45 8.98 13.44
CA GLN A 40 -9.26 9.75 12.46
C GLN A 40 -9.59 8.94 11.20
N PHE A 41 -10.10 7.72 11.36
CA PHE A 41 -10.72 7.07 10.21
C PHE A 41 -12.15 7.59 10.05
N GLY A 42 -12.34 8.52 9.11
CA GLY A 42 -13.67 8.98 8.72
C GLY A 42 -14.51 7.82 8.18
N GLU A 43 -15.83 7.89 8.40
CA GLU A 43 -16.82 6.89 7.95
C GLU A 43 -16.81 6.63 6.43
N ASN A 44 -16.12 7.47 5.64
CA ASN A 44 -16.05 7.41 4.18
C ASN A 44 -14.65 7.06 3.62
N THR A 45 -13.89 6.20 4.32
CA THR A 45 -12.57 5.73 3.86
C THR A 45 -12.62 4.25 3.48
N LEU A 46 -12.31 3.93 2.22
CA LEU A 46 -12.12 2.55 1.74
C LEU A 46 -10.72 2.03 2.12
N ARG A 47 -10.67 0.99 2.94
CA ARG A 47 -9.42 0.40 3.45
C ARG A 47 -9.13 -0.93 2.78
N ILE A 48 -8.08 -0.95 1.98
CA ILE A 48 -7.71 -2.09 1.12
C ILE A 48 -6.44 -2.74 1.68
N GLY A 49 -6.47 -4.04 1.95
CA GLY A 49 -5.31 -4.83 2.34
C GLY A 49 -4.74 -5.61 1.16
N LEU A 50 -3.42 -5.59 0.96
CA LEU A 50 -2.71 -6.35 -0.07
C LEU A 50 -1.70 -7.29 0.57
N SER A 51 -1.76 -8.59 0.26
CA SER A 51 -0.71 -9.54 0.66
C SER A 51 0.51 -9.50 -0.28
N ASN A 52 0.36 -8.90 -1.45
CA ASN A 52 1.41 -8.75 -2.43
C ASN A 52 1.43 -7.28 -2.90
N PRO A 53 2.49 -6.51 -2.66
CA PRO A 53 2.52 -5.10 -3.00
C PRO A 53 2.67 -4.88 -4.51
N PHE A 54 3.19 -5.86 -5.27
CA PHE A 54 3.39 -5.76 -6.73
C PHE A 54 2.10 -5.74 -7.55
N VAL A 55 0.93 -5.88 -6.91
CA VAL A 55 -0.36 -5.67 -7.59
C VAL A 55 -0.93 -4.27 -7.35
N SER A 56 -0.19 -3.37 -6.67
CA SER A 56 -0.66 -2.05 -6.26
C SER A 56 -1.12 -1.18 -7.43
N ASP A 57 -0.45 -1.25 -8.58
CA ASP A 57 -0.83 -0.40 -9.72
C ASP A 57 -2.16 -0.86 -10.32
N ASN A 58 -2.41 -2.17 -10.45
CA ASN A 58 -3.73 -2.68 -10.86
C ASN A 58 -4.82 -2.16 -9.90
N VAL A 59 -4.52 -2.10 -8.59
CA VAL A 59 -5.45 -1.56 -7.58
C VAL A 59 -5.61 -0.04 -7.76
N ALA A 60 -4.54 0.69 -8.10
CA ALA A 60 -4.59 2.11 -8.40
C ALA A 60 -5.45 2.40 -9.64
N ASP A 61 -5.34 1.61 -10.71
CA ASP A 61 -6.17 1.74 -11.92
C ASP A 61 -7.66 1.50 -11.65
N ILE A 62 -7.97 0.58 -10.73
CA ILE A 62 -9.34 0.34 -10.26
C ILE A 62 -9.82 1.54 -9.43
N LEU A 63 -8.96 2.07 -8.55
CA LEU A 63 -9.27 3.24 -7.72
C LEU A 63 -9.48 4.50 -8.57
N GLU A 64 -8.73 4.68 -9.65
CA GLU A 64 -8.90 5.81 -10.56
C GLU A 64 -10.32 5.80 -11.15
N ARG A 65 -10.76 4.67 -11.70
CA ARG A 65 -12.13 4.52 -12.22
C ARG A 65 -13.18 4.67 -11.14
N TYR A 66 -12.95 4.06 -9.98
CA TYR A 66 -13.83 4.21 -8.83
C TYR A 66 -14.01 5.69 -8.44
N SER A 67 -12.93 6.48 -8.46
CA SER A 67 -12.95 7.90 -8.11
C SER A 67 -13.70 8.78 -9.13
N GLN A 68 -13.77 8.36 -10.39
CA GLN A 68 -14.57 9.03 -11.42
C GLN A 68 -16.07 8.91 -11.15
N ILE A 69 -16.49 7.80 -10.51
CA ILE A 69 -17.90 7.52 -10.19
C ILE A 69 -18.26 8.02 -8.78
N TYR A 70 -17.32 7.95 -7.83
CA TYR A 70 -17.52 8.29 -6.43
C TYR A 70 -16.45 9.26 -5.91
N THR A 71 -16.78 10.55 -5.86
CA THR A 71 -15.82 11.64 -5.59
C THR A 71 -15.58 11.94 -4.10
N ASP A 72 -16.36 11.34 -3.19
CA ASP A 72 -16.33 11.68 -1.75
C ASP A 72 -15.59 10.63 -0.89
N ILE A 73 -14.99 9.62 -1.52
CA ILE A 73 -14.42 8.46 -0.80
C ILE A 73 -12.91 8.51 -0.87
N SER A 74 -12.26 8.52 0.30
CA SER A 74 -10.81 8.38 0.39
C SER A 74 -10.43 6.89 0.37
N ALA A 75 -9.26 6.55 -0.15
CA ALA A 75 -8.76 5.19 -0.16
C ALA A 75 -7.43 5.10 0.60
N ARG A 76 -7.27 4.03 1.38
CA ARG A 76 -6.02 3.70 2.07
C ARG A 76 -5.63 2.26 1.75
N ILE A 77 -4.39 2.07 1.35
CA ILE A 77 -3.83 0.77 1.02
C ILE A 77 -2.88 0.34 2.14
N PHE A 78 -3.05 -0.90 2.60
CA PHE A 78 -2.24 -1.54 3.62
C PHE A 78 -1.56 -2.77 3.03
N TYR A 79 -0.34 -3.04 3.47
CA TYR A 79 0.39 -4.26 3.15
C TYR A 79 0.61 -5.09 4.42
N GLY A 80 0.51 -6.42 4.31
CA GLY A 80 0.75 -7.32 5.43
C GLY A 80 0.78 -8.78 4.98
N ASN A 81 1.17 -9.69 5.87
CA ASN A 81 1.03 -11.12 5.60
C ASN A 81 -0.44 -11.54 5.62
N GLU A 82 -0.74 -12.71 5.05
CA GLU A 82 -2.11 -13.18 4.86
C GLU A 82 -2.87 -13.33 6.18
N LYS A 83 -2.21 -13.81 7.23
CA LYS A 83 -2.83 -14.06 8.54
C LYS A 83 -3.23 -12.75 9.22
N ASP A 84 -2.33 -11.77 9.19
CA ASP A 84 -2.57 -10.45 9.77
C ASP A 84 -3.67 -9.73 8.99
N LEU A 85 -3.65 -9.79 7.66
CA LEU A 85 -4.72 -9.19 6.84
C LEU A 85 -6.08 -9.81 7.12
N ILE A 86 -6.18 -11.13 7.24
CA ILE A 86 -7.44 -11.81 7.61
C ILE A 86 -7.91 -11.38 9.00
N LYS A 87 -6.99 -11.29 9.97
CA LYS A 87 -7.28 -10.85 11.33
C LYS A 87 -7.79 -9.42 11.36
N GLU A 88 -7.11 -8.49 10.70
CA GLU A 88 -7.50 -7.07 10.64
C GLU A 88 -8.82 -6.88 9.87
N PHE A 89 -9.09 -7.70 8.85
CA PHE A 89 -10.37 -7.76 8.16
C PHE A 89 -11.51 -8.24 9.09
N ALA A 90 -11.26 -9.27 9.89
CA ALA A 90 -12.23 -9.79 10.86
C ALA A 90 -12.66 -8.74 11.89
N VAL A 91 -11.73 -7.92 12.36
CA VAL A 91 -11.99 -6.82 13.32
C VAL A 91 -12.42 -5.50 12.65
N HIS A 92 -12.82 -5.54 11.37
CA HIS A 92 -13.39 -4.40 10.64
C HIS A 92 -12.40 -3.23 10.45
N LYS A 93 -11.09 -3.51 10.49
CA LYS A 93 -10.06 -2.51 10.15
C LYS A 93 -9.77 -2.42 8.66
N LEU A 94 -10.13 -3.45 7.90
CA LEU A 94 -10.04 -3.52 6.44
C LEU A 94 -11.43 -3.82 5.84
N ASP A 95 -11.72 -3.22 4.68
CA ASP A 95 -12.98 -3.37 3.96
C ASP A 95 -12.88 -4.37 2.80
N VAL A 96 -11.70 -4.39 2.16
CA VAL A 96 -11.38 -5.28 1.04
C VAL A 96 -9.97 -5.83 1.24
N VAL A 97 -9.76 -7.12 0.99
CA VAL A 97 -8.44 -7.74 1.11
C VAL A 97 -8.12 -8.58 -0.12
N PHE A 98 -6.91 -8.41 -0.66
CA PHE A 98 -6.33 -9.22 -1.72
C PHE A 98 -5.36 -10.24 -1.12
N LEU A 99 -5.64 -11.51 -1.37
CA LEU A 99 -4.91 -12.67 -0.87
C LEU A 99 -4.50 -13.60 -2.03
N PRO A 100 -3.43 -14.40 -1.89
CA PRO A 100 -3.04 -15.34 -2.94
C PRO A 100 -4.10 -16.44 -3.14
N GLU A 101 -4.20 -16.96 -4.36
CA GLU A 101 -5.21 -17.98 -4.72
C GLU A 101 -5.16 -19.23 -3.82
N ASN A 102 -3.97 -19.65 -3.40
CA ASN A 102 -3.78 -20.89 -2.64
C ASN A 102 -4.09 -20.76 -1.14
N MET A 103 -4.55 -19.59 -0.69
CA MET A 103 -4.86 -19.37 0.73
C MET A 103 -6.17 -20.07 1.13
N ASP A 104 -6.09 -20.86 2.20
CA ASP A 104 -7.27 -21.39 2.89
C ASP A 104 -7.95 -20.27 3.68
N LEU A 105 -9.24 -20.07 3.41
CA LEU A 105 -10.00 -19.00 4.04
C LEU A 105 -10.81 -19.54 5.22
N PRO A 106 -11.01 -18.75 6.30
CA PRO A 106 -11.84 -19.15 7.41
C PRO A 106 -13.27 -19.43 6.95
N ILE A 107 -13.86 -20.56 7.34
CA ILE A 107 -15.20 -20.98 6.89
C ILE A 107 -16.31 -20.23 7.66
N ASP A 108 -15.98 -19.65 8.81
CA ASP A 108 -16.88 -19.08 9.81
C ASP A 108 -17.21 -17.59 9.60
N MET A 109 -16.58 -16.92 8.64
CA MET A 109 -16.83 -15.50 8.37
C MET A 109 -17.80 -15.27 7.20
N CYS A 110 -18.71 -14.30 7.36
CA CYS A 110 -19.65 -13.89 6.30
C CYS A 110 -19.00 -12.90 5.32
N TYR A 111 -18.17 -13.42 4.40
CA TYR A 111 -17.57 -12.65 3.31
C TYR A 111 -17.98 -13.19 1.94
N ASN A 112 -17.74 -12.37 0.93
CA ASN A 112 -17.74 -12.75 -0.47
C ASN A 112 -16.30 -12.92 -0.93
N VAL A 113 -16.10 -13.83 -1.90
CA VAL A 113 -14.81 -14.05 -2.56
C VAL A 113 -14.96 -13.81 -4.05
N LYS A 114 -14.02 -13.07 -4.63
CA LYS A 114 -13.89 -12.91 -6.08
C LYS A 114 -12.45 -13.21 -6.48
N LYS A 115 -12.25 -13.89 -7.60
CA LYS A 115 -10.89 -14.06 -8.17
C LYS A 115 -10.66 -12.99 -9.24
N VAL A 116 -9.46 -12.42 -9.25
CA VAL A 116 -9.03 -11.43 -10.23
C VAL A 116 -7.63 -11.79 -10.74
N PHE A 117 -7.38 -11.55 -12.02
CA PHE A 117 -6.04 -11.62 -12.59
C PHE A 117 -5.41 -10.25 -12.48
N MET A 118 -4.19 -10.19 -11.96
CA MET A 118 -3.43 -8.96 -11.81
C MET A 118 -2.02 -9.18 -12.34
N SER A 119 -1.46 -8.16 -12.98
CA SER A 119 -0.07 -8.21 -13.44
C SER A 119 0.85 -7.71 -12.34
N TYR A 120 2.03 -8.32 -12.18
CA TYR A 120 3.03 -7.72 -11.32
C TYR A 120 3.60 -6.47 -11.98
N THR A 121 3.60 -5.38 -11.22
CA THR A 121 4.23 -4.12 -11.59
C THR A 121 5.25 -3.69 -10.53
N PRO A 122 6.29 -2.95 -10.93
CA PRO A 122 7.29 -2.48 -9.99
C PRO A 122 6.67 -1.46 -9.03
N VAL A 123 6.98 -1.57 -7.73
CA VAL A 123 6.52 -0.60 -6.74
C VAL A 123 7.52 0.52 -6.63
N MET A 124 7.07 1.75 -6.89
CA MET A 124 7.95 2.93 -6.84
C MET A 124 8.19 3.39 -5.41
N MET A 125 9.46 3.51 -5.01
CA MET A 125 9.83 4.12 -3.74
C MET A 125 9.54 5.63 -3.77
N LYS A 126 8.96 6.15 -2.68
CA LYS A 126 8.61 7.57 -2.53
C LYS A 126 9.80 8.50 -2.83
N TYR A 127 11.00 8.11 -2.42
CA TYR A 127 12.21 8.91 -2.58
C TYR A 127 13.18 8.23 -3.53
N GLY A 128 13.70 9.00 -4.48
CA GLY A 128 14.68 8.53 -5.47
C GLY A 128 14.09 7.83 -6.69
N GLY A 129 12.77 7.59 -6.74
CA GLY A 129 12.11 6.97 -7.89
C GLY A 129 12.66 5.59 -8.24
N LEU A 130 13.24 4.89 -7.26
CA LEU A 130 13.80 3.57 -7.45
C LEU A 130 12.67 2.54 -7.43
N PRO A 131 12.54 1.68 -8.46
CA PRO A 131 11.56 0.62 -8.46
C PRO A 131 12.01 -0.54 -7.57
N ILE A 132 11.07 -1.14 -6.85
CA ILE A 132 11.19 -2.50 -6.34
C ILE A 132 10.63 -3.42 -7.41
N GLU A 133 11.51 -4.16 -8.07
CA GLU A 133 11.14 -5.09 -9.14
C GLU A 133 10.67 -6.44 -8.56
N PRO A 134 9.59 -7.04 -9.12
CA PRO A 134 9.25 -8.41 -8.80
C PRO A 134 10.34 -9.36 -9.32
N ILE A 135 10.68 -10.40 -8.54
CA ILE A 135 11.67 -11.41 -8.97
C ILE A 135 11.11 -12.28 -10.11
N VAL A 136 9.80 -12.48 -10.12
CA VAL A 136 9.09 -13.29 -11.10
C VAL A 136 8.18 -12.37 -11.89
N ASP A 137 8.36 -12.33 -13.21
CA ASP A 137 7.47 -11.62 -14.11
C ASP A 137 6.18 -12.42 -14.34
N GLY A 138 5.07 -11.71 -14.51
CA GLY A 138 3.83 -12.30 -15.01
C GLY A 138 2.57 -11.85 -14.28
N THR A 139 1.52 -12.66 -14.45
CA THR A 139 0.21 -12.43 -13.85
C THR A 139 -0.02 -13.37 -12.69
N VAL A 140 -0.66 -12.86 -11.63
CA VAL A 140 -1.08 -13.61 -10.46
C VAL A 140 -2.60 -13.61 -10.34
N VAL A 141 -3.16 -14.71 -9.85
CA VAL A 141 -4.56 -14.75 -9.42
C VAL A 141 -4.62 -14.35 -7.95
N GLN A 142 -5.37 -13.28 -7.67
CA GLN A 142 -5.66 -12.82 -6.32
C GLN A 142 -7.12 -13.15 -5.95
N LYS A 143 -7.33 -13.64 -4.74
CA LYS A 143 -8.64 -13.74 -4.07
C LYS A 143 -8.92 -12.40 -3.39
N ILE A 144 -10.00 -11.75 -3.79
CA ILE A 144 -10.55 -10.55 -3.17
C ILE A 144 -11.60 -10.98 -2.16
N LEU A 145 -11.37 -10.67 -0.89
CA LEU A 145 -12.32 -10.81 0.20
C LEU A 145 -12.95 -9.45 0.48
N TYR A 146 -14.28 -9.44 0.62
CA TYR A 146 -15.05 -8.26 1.00
C TYR A 146 -16.31 -8.70 1.74
N ARG A 147 -16.86 -7.86 2.60
CA ARG A 147 -18.00 -8.25 3.44
C ARG A 147 -19.28 -8.38 2.61
N LYS A 148 -20.16 -9.28 3.05
CA LYS A 148 -21.57 -9.30 2.61
C LYS A 148 -22.32 -8.10 3.20
N GLU A 149 -22.17 -6.95 2.56
CA GLU A 149 -22.84 -5.70 2.91
C GLU A 149 -23.94 -5.34 1.89
N PRO A 150 -24.80 -4.35 2.18
CA PRO A 150 -25.71 -3.80 1.17
C PRO A 150 -24.92 -3.34 -0.06
N LYS A 151 -25.46 -3.53 -1.27
CA LYS A 151 -24.79 -3.16 -2.53
C LYS A 151 -24.26 -1.72 -2.58
N ALA A 152 -24.85 -0.81 -1.79
CA ALA A 152 -24.44 0.59 -1.72
C ALA A 152 -23.15 0.84 -0.93
N SER A 153 -22.55 -0.15 -0.26
CA SER A 153 -21.30 0.05 0.48
C SER A 153 -20.11 0.30 -0.44
N SER A 154 -19.15 1.09 0.04
CA SER A 154 -17.93 1.45 -0.70
C SER A 154 -17.15 0.22 -1.16
N ALA A 155 -17.09 -0.82 -0.33
CA ALA A 155 -16.45 -2.10 -0.66
C ALA A 155 -17.13 -2.81 -1.84
N ASN A 156 -18.47 -2.87 -1.84
CA ASN A 156 -19.23 -3.51 -2.93
C ASN A 156 -19.07 -2.74 -4.24
N ARG A 157 -19.21 -1.41 -4.20
CA ARG A 157 -19.02 -0.54 -5.35
C ARG A 157 -17.61 -0.65 -5.95
N PHE A 158 -16.61 -0.72 -5.08
CA PHE A 158 -15.22 -0.95 -5.50
C PHE A 158 -15.09 -2.30 -6.24
N VAL A 159 -15.66 -3.37 -5.69
CA VAL A 159 -15.62 -4.70 -6.32
C VAL A 159 -16.40 -4.78 -7.64
N GLU A 160 -17.45 -3.98 -7.80
CA GLU A 160 -18.18 -3.82 -9.07
C GLU A 160 -17.30 -3.19 -10.16
N CYS A 161 -16.48 -2.18 -9.83
CA CYS A 161 -15.54 -1.56 -10.79
C CYS A 161 -14.51 -2.57 -11.35
N ILE A 162 -14.13 -3.57 -10.54
CA ILE A 162 -13.25 -4.68 -10.98
C ILE A 162 -13.94 -5.58 -12.03
N GLN A 163 -15.28 -5.67 -11.97
CA GLN A 163 -16.07 -6.55 -12.82
C GLN A 163 -16.19 -6.03 -14.26
N GLU A 164 -16.28 -4.71 -14.42
CA GLU A 164 -16.34 -4.06 -15.74
C GLU A 164 -15.07 -4.31 -16.55
N GLU A 165 -13.91 -4.38 -15.91
CA GLU A 165 -12.63 -4.67 -16.57
C GLU A 165 -12.58 -6.06 -17.20
N ALA A 166 -13.05 -7.08 -16.46
CA ALA A 166 -13.07 -8.46 -16.95
C ALA A 166 -14.08 -8.67 -18.09
N ALA A 167 -15.04 -7.76 -18.27
CA ALA A 167 -15.99 -7.77 -19.37
C ALA A 167 -15.44 -7.04 -20.61
N VAL A 168 -14.69 -5.95 -20.43
CA VAL A 168 -14.09 -5.18 -21.53
C VAL A 168 -12.92 -5.91 -22.18
N SER A 169 -12.12 -6.67 -21.43
CA SER A 169 -11.01 -7.48 -21.97
C SER A 169 -11.43 -8.74 -22.73
N ARG A 170 -12.73 -8.92 -23.03
CA ARG A 170 -13.32 -10.05 -23.77
C ARG A 170 -14.04 -9.64 -25.07
N LEU A 171 -13.94 -8.37 -25.46
CA LEU A 171 -14.41 -7.84 -26.75
C LEU A 171 -13.21 -7.50 -27.64
#